data_AF-A0A4Y7U638-F1
#
_entry.id   AF-A0A4Y7U638-F1
#
_cell.length_a   1.000
_cell.length_b   1.000
_cell.length_c   1.000
_cell.angle_alpha   90.00
_cell.angle_beta   90.00
_cell.angle_gamma   90.00
#
_symmetry.space_group_name_H-M   'P 1'
#
loop_
_entity.id
_entity.type
_entity.pdbx_description
1 polymer ?
#
loop_
_entity_poly.entity_id
_entity_poly.type
_entity_poly.pdbx_seq_one_letter_code
_entity_poly.pdbx_strand_id
1 'polypeptide(L)'
;FYDKDTKEEPVTEKTPIFRNIHMSNMTGSNVNKAASILGIKEMPIQNITFSNINMDAKEGFTVNTATDLEFHDVKINASVGSSFKISDSKNLILDNAGSSTPIKGIPVIKLDNVSNMMINNNFPFNATDIFMEADGKETKG
;
A
#
# COMPACT_ATOMS: atom_id res chain seq x y z
N PHE A 1 13.60 -15.98 0.83
CA PHE A 1 12.76 -14.78 0.62
C PHE A 1 11.49 -15.26 -0.06
N TYR A 2 10.32 -14.95 0.51
CA TYR A 2 9.03 -15.51 0.07
C TYR A 2 8.63 -14.99 -1.31
N ASP A 3 7.96 -15.84 -2.10
CA ASP A 3 7.38 -15.49 -3.39
C ASP A 3 5.88 -15.22 -3.21
N LYS A 4 5.28 -14.34 -4.02
CA LYS A 4 3.83 -14.05 -3.97
C LYS A 4 2.99 -15.31 -4.23
N ASP A 5 3.55 -16.27 -4.95
CA ASP A 5 2.91 -17.55 -5.29
C ASP A 5 3.33 -18.71 -4.36
N THR A 6 3.82 -18.41 -3.15
CA THR A 6 4.20 -19.45 -2.19
C THR A 6 2.95 -20.28 -1.83
N LYS A 7 3.09 -21.62 -1.89
CA LYS A 7 2.01 -22.54 -1.48
C LYS A 7 1.76 -22.40 0.02
N GLU A 8 0.49 -22.43 0.40
CA GLU A 8 0.08 -22.33 1.79
C GLU A 8 0.65 -23.50 2.61
N GLU A 9 1.41 -23.19 3.66
CA GLU A 9 1.96 -24.12 4.63
C GLU A 9 1.41 -23.84 6.03
N PRO A 10 1.21 -24.86 6.88
CA PRO A 10 0.75 -24.63 8.24
C PRO A 10 1.71 -23.74 9.01
N VAL A 11 1.16 -22.75 9.74
CA VAL A 11 1.95 -21.89 10.62
C VAL A 11 2.66 -22.76 11.67
N THR A 12 3.97 -22.59 11.80
CA THR A 12 4.79 -23.28 12.79
C THR A 12 5.53 -22.27 13.67
N GLU A 13 6.20 -22.75 14.71
CA GLU A 13 7.10 -21.92 15.54
C GLU A 13 8.24 -21.25 14.73
N LYS A 14 8.56 -21.80 13.55
CA LYS A 14 9.59 -21.25 12.66
C LYS A 14 9.07 -20.17 11.71
N THR A 15 7.74 -19.99 11.62
CA THR A 15 7.14 -18.98 10.74
C THR A 15 7.45 -17.59 11.33
N PRO A 16 8.16 -16.72 10.60
CA PRO A 16 8.50 -15.39 11.10
C PRO A 16 7.25 -14.54 11.23
N ILE A 17 7.17 -13.75 12.31
CA ILE A 17 6.07 -12.83 12.56
C ILE A 17 6.60 -11.41 12.42
N PHE A 18 6.02 -10.66 11.47
CA PHE A 18 6.29 -9.23 11.30
C PHE A 18 5.04 -8.44 11.71
N ARG A 19 5.17 -7.60 12.74
CA ARG A 19 4.06 -6.78 13.24
C ARG A 19 4.51 -5.56 14.00
N ASN A 20 3.61 -4.60 14.19
CA ASN A 20 3.83 -3.37 14.96
C ASN A 20 4.98 -2.53 14.39
N ILE A 21 4.89 -2.24 13.09
CA ILE A 21 5.92 -1.50 12.36
C ILE A 21 5.36 -0.12 12.03
N HIS A 22 5.99 0.93 12.55
CA HIS A 22 5.54 2.30 12.37
C HIS A 22 6.66 3.15 11.79
N MET A 23 6.45 3.68 10.58
CA MET A 23 7.40 4.51 9.85
C MET A 23 6.83 5.93 9.75
N SER A 24 7.61 6.94 10.12
CA SER A 24 7.11 8.31 10.13
C SER A 24 8.16 9.37 9.79
N ASN A 25 7.69 10.53 9.33
CA ASN A 25 8.50 11.74 9.11
C ASN A 25 9.64 11.52 8.11
N MET A 26 9.33 10.87 6.99
CA MET A 26 10.33 10.52 5.99
C MET A 26 10.17 11.37 4.74
N THR A 27 11.29 11.82 4.18
CA THR A 27 11.35 12.39 2.83
C THR A 27 12.37 11.63 2.01
N GLY A 28 12.04 11.31 0.76
CA GLY A 28 12.92 10.61 -0.16
C GLY A 28 12.88 11.20 -1.55
N SER A 29 14.04 11.32 -2.20
CA SER A 29 14.17 11.77 -3.58
C SER A 29 15.04 10.78 -4.37
N ASN A 30 14.75 10.56 -5.65
CA ASN A 30 15.45 9.59 -6.50
C ASN A 30 15.42 8.15 -5.94
N VAL A 31 14.31 7.76 -5.32
CA VAL A 31 14.16 6.42 -4.74
C VAL A 31 13.77 5.43 -5.85
N ASN A 32 14.39 4.24 -5.91
CA ASN A 32 14.00 3.26 -6.92
C ASN A 32 12.58 2.70 -6.66
N LYS A 33 12.25 2.41 -5.40
CA LYS A 33 10.91 1.97 -4.98
C LYS A 33 10.58 2.54 -3.61
N ALA A 34 9.44 3.22 -3.48
CA ALA A 34 9.08 3.92 -2.24
C ALA A 34 9.03 2.97 -1.02
N ALA A 35 8.32 1.84 -1.16
CA ALA A 35 8.40 0.73 -0.22
C ALA A 35 7.87 -0.58 -0.84
N SER A 36 8.25 -1.71 -0.26
CA SER A 36 7.70 -3.03 -0.59
C SER A 36 7.43 -3.80 0.69
N ILE A 37 6.16 -4.13 0.92
CA ILE A 37 5.68 -4.92 2.06
C ILE A 37 5.12 -6.23 1.51
N LEU A 38 5.65 -7.35 1.97
CA LEU A 38 5.31 -8.68 1.48
C LEU A 38 5.09 -9.62 2.67
N GLY A 39 3.83 -9.88 2.97
CA GLY A 39 3.42 -10.96 3.87
C GLY A 39 3.12 -12.25 3.11
N ILE A 40 2.73 -13.27 3.87
CA ILE A 40 2.22 -14.54 3.36
C ILE A 40 0.81 -14.76 3.88
N LYS A 41 -0.01 -15.55 3.18
CA LYS A 41 -1.44 -15.69 3.52
C LYS A 41 -1.67 -16.26 4.92
N GLU A 42 -0.76 -17.13 5.35
CA GLU A 42 -0.81 -17.84 6.62
C GLU A 42 -0.33 -16.97 7.78
N MET A 43 0.49 -15.95 7.48
CA MET A 43 1.00 -14.98 8.44
C MET A 43 1.12 -13.60 7.76
N PRO A 44 -0.01 -12.88 7.57
CA PRO A 44 0.02 -11.53 7.04
C PRO A 44 0.86 -10.61 7.93
N ILE A 45 1.47 -9.58 7.35
CA ILE A 45 2.12 -8.56 8.17
C ILE A 45 1.03 -7.74 8.85
N GLN A 46 1.16 -7.52 10.17
CA GLN A 46 0.09 -6.96 11.00
C GLN A 46 0.45 -5.60 11.62
N ASN A 47 -0.52 -4.71 11.73
CA ASN A 47 -0.38 -3.43 12.44
C ASN A 47 0.81 -2.61 11.92
N ILE A 48 0.68 -2.09 10.69
CA ILE A 48 1.68 -1.26 10.03
C ILE A 48 1.11 0.14 9.83
N THR A 49 1.89 1.15 10.21
CA THR A 49 1.53 2.56 9.98
C THR A 49 2.62 3.30 9.22
N PHE A 50 2.22 4.05 8.20
CA PHE A 50 3.04 5.05 7.52
C PHE A 50 2.43 6.43 7.78
N SER A 51 3.21 7.36 8.34
CA SER A 51 2.69 8.70 8.66
C SER A 51 3.64 9.83 8.29
N ASN A 52 3.12 10.93 7.73
CA ASN A 52 3.90 12.10 7.33
C ASN A 52 5.10 11.72 6.43
N ILE A 53 4.80 11.22 5.23
CA ILE A 53 5.81 10.75 4.27
C ILE A 53 5.65 11.49 2.95
N ASN A 54 6.76 11.95 2.39
CA ASN A 54 6.80 12.50 1.03
C ASN A 54 7.94 11.85 0.23
N MET A 55 7.64 11.19 -0.89
CA MET A 55 8.68 10.56 -1.71
C MET A 55 8.50 10.77 -3.21
N ASP A 56 9.60 11.09 -3.88
CA ASP A 56 9.76 10.96 -5.32
C ASP A 56 10.47 9.64 -5.64
N ALA A 57 9.75 8.74 -6.30
CA ALA A 57 10.21 7.38 -6.57
C ALA A 57 9.95 6.95 -8.00
N LYS A 58 10.74 5.98 -8.49
CA LYS A 58 10.45 5.32 -9.77
C LYS A 58 9.20 4.46 -9.66
N GLU A 59 9.12 3.60 -8.65
CA GLU A 59 7.93 2.81 -8.32
C GLU A 59 7.33 3.25 -6.97
N GLY A 60 6.01 3.22 -6.86
CA GLY A 60 5.27 3.58 -5.64
C GLY A 60 5.36 2.55 -4.51
N PHE A 61 4.46 2.69 -3.54
CA PHE A 61 4.27 1.73 -2.45
C PHE A 61 3.62 0.45 -3.00
N THR A 62 4.21 -0.70 -2.71
CA THR A 62 3.55 -2.00 -2.92
C THR A 62 3.34 -2.70 -1.60
N VAL A 63 2.09 -3.09 -1.32
CA VAL A 63 1.75 -3.97 -0.21
C VAL A 63 1.04 -5.21 -0.74
N ASN A 64 1.54 -6.37 -0.34
CA ASN A 64 0.88 -7.64 -0.58
C ASN A 64 0.75 -8.39 0.74
N THR A 65 -0.48 -8.76 1.08
CA THR A 65 -0.82 -9.57 2.25
C THR A 65 -0.52 -8.89 3.59
N ALA A 66 -1.40 -7.99 4.00
CA ALA A 66 -1.32 -7.29 5.29
C ALA A 66 -2.68 -7.19 6.00
N THR A 67 -2.65 -7.03 7.31
CA THR A 67 -3.84 -6.74 8.13
C THR A 67 -3.55 -5.55 9.05
N ASP A 68 -4.51 -4.64 9.19
CA ASP A 68 -4.36 -3.40 9.97
C ASP A 68 -3.24 -2.53 9.38
N LEU A 69 -3.51 -1.98 8.20
CA LEU A 69 -2.58 -1.16 7.42
C LEU A 69 -3.10 0.28 7.33
N GLU A 70 -2.27 1.22 7.75
CA GLU A 70 -2.66 2.62 7.83
C GLU A 70 -1.65 3.54 7.14
N PHE A 71 -2.17 4.48 6.34
CA PHE A 71 -1.41 5.59 5.79
C PHE A 71 -2.08 6.90 6.20
N HIS A 72 -1.30 7.79 6.81
CA HIS A 72 -1.73 9.11 7.27
C HIS A 72 -0.80 10.19 6.73
N ASP A 73 -1.32 11.14 5.95
CA ASP A 73 -0.51 12.23 5.38
C ASP A 73 0.67 11.71 4.53
N VAL A 74 0.37 10.88 3.51
CA VAL A 74 1.41 10.23 2.68
C VAL A 74 1.29 10.66 1.22
N LYS A 75 2.34 11.30 0.70
CA LYS A 75 2.45 11.70 -0.70
C LYS A 75 3.55 10.92 -1.41
N ILE A 76 3.18 10.17 -2.44
CA ILE A 76 4.11 9.35 -3.23
C ILE A 76 3.98 9.73 -4.70
N ASN A 77 5.04 10.32 -5.24
CA ASN A 77 5.16 10.68 -6.65
C ASN A 77 5.91 9.57 -7.37
N ALA A 78 5.18 8.60 -7.91
CA ALA A 78 5.74 7.53 -8.73
C ALA A 78 5.88 7.98 -10.19
N SER A 79 6.98 7.63 -10.87
CA SER A 79 7.12 7.85 -12.32
C SER A 79 6.63 6.67 -13.17
N VAL A 80 6.45 5.50 -12.56
CA VAL A 80 5.90 4.29 -13.20
C VAL A 80 4.91 3.60 -12.24
N GLY A 81 3.73 3.28 -12.77
CA GLY A 81 2.69 2.55 -12.02
C GLY A 81 1.97 3.41 -10.98
N SER A 82 1.14 2.77 -10.17
CA SER A 82 0.36 3.42 -9.11
C SER A 82 1.27 3.87 -7.96
N SER A 83 0.93 5.01 -7.36
CA SER A 83 1.59 5.50 -6.14
C SER A 83 1.37 4.57 -4.95
N PHE A 84 0.18 3.97 -4.86
CA PHE A 84 -0.16 2.95 -3.89
C PHE A 84 -0.76 1.75 -4.61
N LYS A 85 -0.14 0.58 -4.46
CA LYS A 85 -0.67 -0.69 -4.93
C LYS A 85 -0.80 -1.63 -3.73
N ILE A 86 -2.03 -1.91 -3.32
CA ILE A 86 -2.33 -2.72 -2.14
C ILE A 86 -3.13 -3.94 -2.59
N SER A 87 -2.71 -5.12 -2.16
CA SER A 87 -3.34 -6.37 -2.57
C SER A 87 -3.43 -7.38 -1.43
N ASP A 88 -4.50 -8.18 -1.45
CA ASP A 88 -4.73 -9.29 -0.52
C ASP A 88 -4.68 -8.85 0.96
N SER A 89 -5.27 -7.68 1.25
CA SER A 89 -5.16 -7.03 2.56
C SER A 89 -6.52 -6.76 3.20
N LYS A 90 -6.53 -6.56 4.52
CA LYS A 90 -7.74 -6.28 5.29
C LYS A 90 -7.50 -5.16 6.31
N ASN A 91 -8.54 -4.38 6.60
CA ASN A 91 -8.51 -3.26 7.56
C ASN A 91 -7.51 -2.19 7.07
N LEU A 92 -7.86 -1.52 5.97
CA LEU A 92 -7.05 -0.48 5.36
C LEU A 92 -7.58 0.91 5.74
N ILE A 93 -6.70 1.80 6.19
CA ILE A 93 -6.98 3.24 6.30
C ILE A 93 -6.05 4.00 5.36
N LEU A 94 -6.64 4.81 4.49
CA LEU A 94 -5.95 5.81 3.68
C LEU A 94 -6.52 7.19 4.03
N ASP A 95 -5.82 7.92 4.89
CA ASP A 95 -6.15 9.28 5.31
C ASP A 95 -5.13 10.26 4.74
N ASN A 96 -5.60 11.18 3.88
CA ASN A 96 -4.75 12.16 3.19
C ASN A 96 -3.52 11.53 2.47
N ALA A 97 -3.75 10.40 1.79
CA ALA A 97 -2.81 9.70 0.93
C ALA A 97 -3.03 10.05 -0.56
N GLY A 98 -1.95 10.34 -1.29
CA GLY A 98 -2.08 10.69 -2.71
C GLY A 98 -0.76 10.92 -3.45
N SER A 99 -0.86 11.57 -4.60
CA SER A 99 0.27 11.92 -5.47
C SER A 99 0.10 13.33 -6.00
N SER A 100 1.21 14.05 -6.12
CA SER A 100 1.25 15.35 -6.80
C SER A 100 1.53 15.22 -8.30
N THR A 101 1.99 14.05 -8.76
CA THR A 101 2.31 13.77 -10.16
C THR A 101 1.54 12.54 -10.66
N PRO A 102 0.19 12.59 -10.75
CA PRO A 102 -0.60 11.47 -11.25
C PRO A 102 -0.25 11.16 -12.72
N ILE A 103 -0.22 9.88 -13.06
CA ILE A 103 0.07 9.41 -14.41
C ILE A 103 -1.26 9.16 -15.15
N LYS A 104 -1.43 9.73 -16.34
CA LYS A 104 -2.64 9.55 -17.15
C LYS A 104 -2.92 8.07 -17.41
N GLY A 105 -4.17 7.64 -17.25
CA GLY A 105 -4.60 6.25 -17.44
C GLY A 105 -4.11 5.27 -16.36
N ILE A 106 -3.43 5.73 -15.30
CA ILE A 106 -2.96 4.89 -14.21
C ILE A 106 -3.62 5.37 -12.90
N PRO A 107 -4.26 4.47 -12.13
CA PRO A 107 -4.83 4.83 -10.84
C PRO A 107 -3.74 5.25 -9.84
N VAL A 108 -3.96 6.34 -9.09
CA VAL A 108 -3.07 6.72 -7.97
C VAL A 108 -3.08 5.65 -6.89
N ILE A 109 -4.27 5.16 -6.54
CA ILE A 109 -4.49 4.06 -5.59
C ILE A 109 -5.09 2.88 -6.35
N LYS A 110 -4.37 1.76 -6.41
CA LYS A 110 -4.86 0.49 -6.94
C LYS A 110 -5.05 -0.52 -5.81
N LEU A 111 -6.26 -1.05 -5.69
CA LEU A 111 -6.66 -2.04 -4.70
C LEU A 111 -7.06 -3.35 -5.40
N ASP A 112 -6.63 -4.49 -4.87
CA ASP A 112 -6.99 -5.83 -5.38
C ASP A 112 -7.19 -6.81 -4.21
N ASN A 113 -8.39 -7.39 -4.08
CA ASN A 113 -8.79 -8.19 -2.90
C ASN A 113 -8.53 -7.48 -1.55
N VAL A 114 -8.99 -6.22 -1.42
CA VAL A 114 -8.84 -5.43 -0.20
C VAL A 114 -10.20 -5.24 0.49
N SER A 115 -10.34 -5.70 1.74
CA SER A 115 -11.62 -5.65 2.47
C SER A 115 -11.56 -4.80 3.73
N ASN A 116 -12.70 -4.19 4.08
CA ASN A 116 -12.87 -3.28 5.22
C ASN A 116 -11.90 -2.09 5.12
N MET A 117 -12.29 -1.08 4.33
CA MET A 117 -11.42 0.05 3.99
C MET A 117 -12.09 1.39 4.32
N MET A 118 -11.31 2.27 4.94
CA MET A 118 -11.66 3.68 5.14
C MET A 118 -10.72 4.54 4.29
N ILE A 119 -11.30 5.27 3.35
CA ILE A 119 -10.57 6.16 2.45
C ILE A 119 -11.17 7.55 2.67
N ASN A 120 -10.45 8.41 3.40
CA ASN A 120 -10.95 9.71 3.85
C ASN A 120 -9.94 10.82 3.60
N ASN A 121 -10.44 12.06 3.51
CA ASN A 121 -9.65 13.28 3.35
C ASN A 121 -8.64 13.27 2.17
N ASN A 122 -8.86 12.41 1.18
CA ASN A 122 -8.00 12.30 0.02
C ASN A 122 -8.46 13.26 -1.06
N PHE A 123 -7.85 14.45 -1.10
CA PHE A 123 -8.15 15.47 -2.09
C PHE A 123 -7.07 15.49 -3.20
N PRO A 124 -7.40 15.11 -4.45
CA PRO A 124 -6.48 15.24 -5.57
C PRO A 124 -6.37 16.73 -5.95
N PHE A 125 -5.43 17.43 -5.31
CA PHE A 125 -5.21 18.87 -5.55
C PHE A 125 -4.83 19.16 -7.01
N ASN A 126 -4.13 18.23 -7.67
CA ASN A 126 -3.81 18.28 -9.09
C ASN A 126 -4.77 17.40 -9.90
N ALA A 127 -5.01 17.79 -11.16
CA ALA A 127 -5.87 17.04 -12.08
C ALA A 127 -5.43 15.58 -12.16
N THR A 128 -6.32 14.67 -11.77
CA THR A 128 -6.07 13.24 -11.69
C THR A 128 -7.11 12.51 -12.53
N ASP A 129 -6.65 11.75 -13.52
CA ASP A 129 -7.49 11.01 -14.47
C ASP A 129 -8.23 9.87 -13.76
N ILE A 130 -7.47 8.99 -13.09
CA ILE A 130 -7.99 7.88 -12.29
C ILE A 130 -7.45 8.04 -10.88
N PHE A 131 -8.30 8.44 -9.93
CA PHE A 131 -7.86 8.57 -8.54
C PHE A 131 -7.70 7.21 -7.87
N MET A 132 -8.70 6.34 -8.05
CA MET A 132 -8.73 5.01 -7.44
C MET A 132 -9.31 3.98 -8.42
N GLU A 133 -8.73 2.79 -8.39
CA GLU A 133 -9.24 1.58 -9.04
C GLU A 133 -9.26 0.46 -7.99
N ALA A 134 -10.37 -0.28 -7.95
CA ALA A 134 -10.60 -1.33 -6.97
C ALA A 134 -11.12 -2.59 -7.69
N ASP A 135 -10.31 -3.64 -7.68
CA ASP A 135 -10.53 -4.92 -8.37
C ASP A 135 -10.57 -6.08 -7.37
N GLY A 136 -10.91 -7.28 -7.85
CA GLY A 136 -10.82 -8.51 -7.05
C GLY A 136 -12.11 -8.85 -6.31
N LYS A 137 -12.41 -10.15 -6.20
CA LYS A 137 -13.70 -10.66 -5.68
C LYS A 137 -13.93 -10.32 -4.21
N GLU A 138 -12.84 -10.19 -3.46
CA GLU A 138 -12.90 -9.92 -2.02
C GLU A 138 -12.88 -8.43 -1.68
N THR A 139 -12.75 -7.55 -2.69
CA THR A 139 -12.69 -6.12 -2.46
C THR A 139 -14.05 -5.56 -2.06
N LYS A 140 -14.11 -4.97 -0.87
CA LYS A 140 -15.35 -4.41 -0.30
C LYS A 140 -15.04 -3.36 0.77
N GLY A 141 -15.80 -2.27 0.72
CA GLY A 141 -15.82 -1.20 1.73
C GLY A 141 -16.63 -1.59 2.94
#